data_AF-A0A3D5MHL1-F1
#
_entry.id   AF-A0A3D5MHL1-F1
#
_cell.length_a   1.000
_cell.length_b   1.000
_cell.length_c   1.000
_cell.angle_alpha   90.00
_cell.angle_beta   90.00
_cell.angle_gamma   90.00
#
_symmetry.space_group_name_H-M   'P 1'
#
loop_
_entity.id
_entity.type
_entity.pdbx_description
1 polymer ?
#
loop_
_entity_poly.entity_id
_entity_poly.type
_entity_poly.pdbx_seq_one_letter_code
_entity_poly.pdbx_strand_id
1 'polypeptide(L)'
;MSEDEKPADKPQERRRMVRLPTGGTASGRKVGQKIKTADKKTLSSQAWIKRQLSDEWSDRARAEGWRSRAAFKLMEIDDKFRLIKRGSRVIDLGAAPGGWVQVALDRGAAAVAGGDLLMVEPIPGATLIQADLTAPG
;
A
#
# COMPACT_ATOMS: atom_id res chain seq x y z
N MET A 1 60.97 -36.83 -4.32
CA MET A 1 60.32 -36.40 -5.57
C MET A 1 58.83 -36.57 -5.35
N SER A 2 57.96 -35.58 -5.31
CA SER A 2 58.03 -34.12 -5.18
C SER A 2 56.59 -33.77 -4.80
N GLU A 3 56.44 -32.93 -3.79
CA GLU A 3 55.16 -32.41 -3.35
C GLU A 3 54.60 -31.50 -4.46
N ASP A 4 53.45 -31.82 -5.04
CA ASP A 4 52.74 -30.92 -5.95
C ASP A 4 51.44 -30.45 -5.26
N GLU A 5 51.61 -29.43 -4.43
CA GLU A 5 50.53 -28.64 -3.84
C GLU A 5 49.86 -27.81 -4.94
N LYS A 6 48.61 -28.12 -5.30
CA LYS A 6 47.82 -27.30 -6.24
C LYS A 6 47.46 -25.96 -5.60
N PRO A 7 47.74 -24.81 -6.23
CA PRO A 7 47.49 -23.52 -5.63
C PRO A 7 45.97 -23.22 -5.56
N ALA A 8 45.53 -22.71 -4.42
CA ALA A 8 44.16 -22.27 -4.17
C ALA A 8 43.79 -21.07 -5.07
N ASP A 9 42.68 -21.19 -5.79
CA ASP A 9 42.10 -20.15 -6.64
C ASP A 9 41.57 -18.99 -5.77
N LYS A 10 42.27 -17.85 -5.79
CA LYS A 10 41.85 -16.64 -5.07
C LYS A 10 40.70 -15.99 -5.86
N PRO A 11 39.55 -15.67 -5.23
CA PRO A 11 38.45 -15.02 -5.94
C PRO A 11 38.93 -13.67 -6.49
N GLN A 12 38.99 -13.55 -7.82
CA GLN A 12 39.35 -12.30 -8.46
C GLN A 12 38.28 -11.24 -8.18
N GLU A 13 38.69 -10.14 -7.53
CA GLU A 13 37.84 -9.01 -7.23
C GLU A 13 37.38 -8.36 -8.55
N ARG A 14 36.09 -8.50 -8.87
CA ARG A 14 35.51 -7.92 -10.08
C ARG A 14 35.57 -6.40 -9.97
N ARG A 15 36.49 -5.77 -10.70
CA ARG A 15 36.56 -4.31 -10.84
C ARG A 15 35.19 -3.76 -11.25
N ARG A 16 34.57 -2.99 -10.36
CA ARG A 16 33.31 -2.27 -10.64
C ARG A 16 33.58 -1.23 -11.74
N MET A 17 33.03 -1.44 -12.94
CA MET A 17 33.14 -0.51 -14.08
C MET A 17 32.34 0.78 -13.91
N VAL A 18 31.52 0.92 -12.87
CA VAL A 18 30.62 2.07 -12.71
C VAL A 18 31.06 2.91 -11.52
N ARG A 19 31.44 4.15 -11.80
CA ARG A 19 31.75 5.18 -10.79
C ARG A 19 30.49 5.44 -9.96
N LEU A 20 30.62 5.44 -8.63
CA LEU A 20 29.51 5.82 -7.75
C LEU A 20 29.07 7.25 -8.10
N PRO A 21 27.76 7.53 -8.24
CA PRO A 21 27.29 8.88 -8.53
C PRO A 21 27.64 9.80 -7.34
N THR A 22 28.65 10.65 -7.55
CA THR A 22 28.99 11.76 -6.66
C THR A 22 27.97 12.87 -6.86
N GLY A 23 27.10 13.05 -5.87
CA GLY A 23 26.17 14.18 -5.81
C GLY A 23 24.71 13.77 -5.93
N GLY A 24 23.98 13.91 -4.83
CA GLY A 24 22.55 13.72 -4.76
C GLY A 24 22.13 13.55 -3.31
N THR A 25 21.63 14.61 -2.69
CA THR A 25 21.00 14.56 -1.37
C THR A 25 19.96 13.46 -1.34
N ALA A 26 20.05 12.55 -0.36
CA ALA A 26 19.16 11.39 -0.21
C ALA A 26 17.66 11.76 -0.14
N SER A 27 17.34 13.04 0.08
CA SER A 27 15.99 13.59 0.22
C SER A 27 15.08 13.42 -1.01
N GLY A 28 15.64 13.17 -2.21
CA GLY A 28 14.86 13.05 -3.45
C GLY A 28 14.70 11.63 -3.99
N ARG A 29 15.38 10.62 -3.42
CA ARG A 29 15.22 9.24 -3.88
C ARG A 29 14.02 8.62 -3.18
N LYS A 30 12.91 8.47 -3.89
CA LYS A 30 11.85 7.52 -3.50
C LYS A 30 12.52 6.16 -3.30
N VAL A 31 12.62 5.71 -2.05
CA VAL A 31 13.09 4.36 -1.73
C VAL A 31 11.99 3.42 -2.22
N GLY A 32 12.13 2.93 -3.46
CA GLY A 32 11.23 1.93 -4.00
C GLY A 32 11.17 0.75 -3.03
N GLN A 33 9.97 0.35 -2.63
CA GLN A 33 9.81 -0.78 -1.72
C GLN A 33 10.47 -2.02 -2.34
N LYS A 34 11.42 -2.61 -1.62
CA LYS A 34 12.12 -3.82 -2.07
C LYS A 34 11.19 -5.03 -1.95
N ILE A 35 11.17 -5.88 -2.97
CA ILE A 35 10.47 -7.16 -2.91
C ILE A 35 11.24 -8.08 -1.95
N LYS A 36 10.70 -8.32 -0.76
CA LYS A 36 11.35 -9.14 0.30
C LYS A 36 11.56 -10.61 -0.07
N THR A 37 10.89 -11.09 -1.12
CA THR A 37 10.91 -12.49 -1.59
C THR A 37 11.17 -12.60 -3.09
N ALA A 38 12.00 -11.71 -3.65
CA ALA A 38 12.32 -11.70 -5.08
C ALA A 38 12.86 -13.07 -5.55
N ASP A 39 13.75 -13.67 -4.76
CA ASP A 39 14.48 -14.90 -5.11
C ASP A 39 13.58 -16.13 -5.31
N LYS A 40 12.36 -16.11 -4.74
CA LYS A 40 11.38 -17.21 -4.83
C LYS A 40 10.33 -16.98 -5.91
N LYS A 41 10.42 -15.90 -6.69
CA LYS A 41 9.38 -15.48 -7.65
C LYS A 41 9.92 -15.39 -9.06
N THR A 42 9.10 -15.76 -10.03
CA THR A 42 9.40 -15.61 -11.46
C THR A 42 9.61 -14.14 -11.83
N LEU A 43 10.35 -13.87 -12.90
CA LEU A 43 10.59 -12.50 -13.38
C LEU A 43 9.29 -11.73 -13.68
N SER A 44 8.28 -12.42 -14.23
CA SER A 44 6.96 -11.84 -14.48
C SER A 44 6.21 -11.51 -13.18
N SER A 45 6.31 -12.37 -12.15
CA SER A 45 5.74 -12.12 -10.83
C SER A 45 6.45 -10.96 -10.12
N GLN A 46 7.78 -10.90 -10.20
CA GLN A 46 8.56 -9.78 -9.66
C GLN A 46 8.18 -8.46 -10.33
N ALA A 47 8.04 -8.44 -11.66
CA ALA A 47 7.61 -7.25 -12.39
C ALA A 47 6.19 -6.80 -12.02
N TRP A 48 5.26 -7.75 -11.85
CA TRP A 48 3.90 -7.47 -11.38
C TRP A 48 3.88 -6.86 -9.97
N ILE A 49 4.63 -7.45 -9.03
CA ILE A 49 4.75 -6.91 -7.66
C ILE A 49 5.40 -5.53 -7.69
N LYS A 50 6.45 -5.34 -8.49
CA LYS A 50 7.13 -4.05 -8.61
C LYS A 50 6.18 -2.94 -9.06
N ARG A 51 5.28 -3.23 -10.01
CA ARG A 51 4.24 -2.28 -10.46
C ARG A 51 3.24 -1.95 -9.36
N GLN A 52 2.81 -2.94 -8.57
CA GLN A 52 1.90 -2.71 -7.44
C GLN A 52 2.57 -1.89 -6.32
N LEU A 53 3.85 -2.14 -6.05
CA LEU A 53 4.63 -1.40 -5.06
C LEU A 53 4.92 0.05 -5.48
N SER A 54 4.76 0.38 -6.76
CA SER A 54 4.97 1.72 -7.30
C SER A 54 3.65 2.42 -7.67
N ASP A 55 2.53 2.05 -7.07
CA ASP A 55 1.24 2.68 -7.36
C ASP A 55 1.17 4.10 -6.78
N GLU A 56 1.21 5.09 -7.67
CA GLU A 56 1.19 6.52 -7.34
C GLU A 56 -0.04 6.92 -6.50
N TRP A 57 -1.18 6.27 -6.73
CA TRP A 57 -2.41 6.55 -5.98
C TRP A 57 -2.31 6.08 -4.53
N SER A 58 -1.60 4.99 -4.28
CA SER A 58 -1.36 4.49 -2.93
C SER A 58 -0.37 5.39 -2.18
N ASP A 59 0.66 5.90 -2.86
CA ASP A 59 1.56 6.93 -2.33
C ASP A 59 0.80 8.20 -1.98
N ARG A 60 -0.03 8.69 -2.91
CA ARG A 60 -0.81 9.91 -2.76
C ARG A 60 -1.82 9.80 -1.61
N ALA A 61 -2.54 8.68 -1.51
CA ALA A 61 -3.47 8.44 -0.41
C ALA A 61 -2.75 8.54 0.94
N ARG A 62 -1.58 7.90 1.08
CA ARG A 62 -0.78 7.97 2.29
C ARG A 62 -0.29 9.40 2.59
N ALA A 63 0.15 10.13 1.57
CA ALA A 63 0.58 11.53 1.71
C ALA A 63 -0.56 12.46 2.15
N GLU A 64 -1.79 12.20 1.70
CA GLU A 64 -3.00 12.97 2.06
C GLU A 64 -3.72 12.43 3.32
N GLY A 65 -3.19 11.39 3.98
CA GLY A 65 -3.77 10.84 5.22
C GLY A 65 -4.95 9.88 5.02
N TRP A 66 -5.22 9.44 3.79
CA TRP A 66 -6.22 8.42 3.48
C TRP A 66 -5.65 7.01 3.67
N ARG A 67 -6.45 6.13 4.28
CA ARG A 67 -6.06 4.75 4.57
C ARG A 67 -5.95 3.86 3.34
N SER A 68 -6.63 4.22 2.25
CA SER A 68 -6.51 3.51 0.97
C SER A 68 -6.75 4.43 -0.20
N ARG A 69 -6.19 4.05 -1.36
CA ARG A 69 -6.45 4.72 -2.64
C ARG A 69 -7.93 4.66 -3.07
N ALA A 70 -8.73 3.79 -2.47
CA ALA A 70 -10.16 3.69 -2.78
C ALA A 70 -10.92 4.95 -2.35
N ALA A 71 -10.39 5.73 -1.40
CA ALA A 71 -10.96 7.02 -0.99
C ALA A 71 -11.21 7.94 -2.20
N PHE A 72 -10.23 8.04 -3.13
CA PHE A 72 -10.36 8.85 -4.34
C PHE A 72 -11.54 8.45 -5.22
N LYS A 73 -11.85 7.14 -5.30
CA LYS A 73 -12.98 6.65 -6.08
C LYS A 73 -14.30 7.16 -5.50
N LEU A 74 -14.47 7.07 -4.18
CA LEU A 74 -15.70 7.54 -3.53
C LEU A 74 -15.81 9.06 -3.61
N MET A 75 -14.71 9.79 -3.45
CA MET A 75 -14.71 11.25 -3.63
C MET A 75 -15.18 11.64 -5.03
N GLU A 76 -14.62 11.03 -6.08
CA GLU A 76 -15.01 11.34 -7.46
C GLU A 76 -16.49 10.99 -7.73
N ILE A 77 -16.95 9.84 -7.24
CA ILE A 77 -18.36 9.44 -7.34
C ILE A 77 -19.25 10.44 -6.61
N ASP A 78 -18.92 10.81 -5.37
CA ASP A 78 -19.71 11.75 -4.59
C ASP A 78 -19.69 13.17 -5.17
N ASP A 79 -18.57 13.63 -5.72
CA ASP A 79 -18.47 14.93 -6.39
C ASP A 79 -19.40 15.01 -7.60
N LYS A 80 -19.54 13.90 -8.33
CA LYS A 80 -20.43 13.82 -9.50
C LYS A 80 -21.90 13.65 -9.14
N PHE A 81 -22.21 12.81 -8.16
CA PHE A 81 -23.58 12.36 -7.90
C PHE A 81 -24.18 12.87 -6.59
N ARG A 82 -23.39 13.52 -5.73
CA ARG A 82 -23.80 14.07 -4.43
C ARG A 82 -24.54 13.04 -3.58
N LEU A 83 -23.96 11.85 -3.45
CA LEU A 83 -24.55 10.71 -2.74
C LEU A 83 -24.59 10.95 -1.23
N ILE A 84 -23.51 11.47 -0.67
CA ILE A 84 -23.33 11.67 0.77
C ILE A 84 -23.78 13.08 1.11
N LYS A 85 -25.02 13.19 1.59
CA LYS A 85 -25.58 14.46 2.06
C LYS A 85 -25.08 14.75 3.47
N ARG A 86 -24.83 16.02 3.77
CA ARG A 86 -24.52 16.45 5.15
C ARG A 86 -25.66 16.01 6.09
N GLY A 87 -25.29 15.44 7.22
CA GLY A 87 -26.24 14.90 8.20
C GLY A 87 -26.81 13.51 7.88
N SER A 88 -26.42 12.89 6.76
CA SER A 88 -26.86 11.54 6.40
C SER A 88 -26.26 10.47 7.30
N ARG A 89 -26.83 9.26 7.24
CA ARG A 89 -26.29 8.05 7.86
C ARG A 89 -25.76 7.15 6.77
N VAL A 90 -24.54 6.66 6.94
CA VAL A 90 -23.83 5.85 5.93
C VAL A 90 -23.40 4.52 6.55
N ILE A 91 -23.58 3.44 5.80
CA ILE A 91 -23.04 2.11 6.13
C ILE A 91 -22.08 1.71 5.01
N ASP A 92 -20.85 1.36 5.38
CA ASP A 92 -19.80 0.85 4.49
C ASP A 92 -19.64 -0.67 4.66
N LEU A 93 -19.92 -1.44 3.61
CA LEU A 93 -19.85 -2.91 3.62
C LEU A 93 -18.60 -3.36 2.87
N GLY A 94 -17.75 -4.15 3.53
CA GLY A 94 -16.39 -4.40 3.04
C GLY A 94 -15.46 -3.22 3.37
N ALA A 95 -15.58 -2.67 4.57
CA ALA A 95 -14.97 -1.41 4.95
C ALA A 95 -13.43 -1.47 5.05
N ALA A 96 -12.77 -2.63 5.15
CA ALA A 96 -11.33 -2.70 5.37
C ALA A 96 -10.55 -2.14 4.16
N PRO A 97 -9.58 -1.21 4.35
CA PRO A 97 -8.99 -0.72 5.61
C PRO A 97 -9.61 0.59 6.18
N GLY A 98 -10.70 1.09 5.59
CA GLY A 98 -11.48 2.23 6.10
C GLY A 98 -11.44 3.49 5.25
N GLY A 99 -10.97 3.41 3.99
CA GLY A 99 -10.85 4.59 3.12
C GLY A 99 -12.18 5.25 2.79
N TRP A 100 -13.23 4.48 2.55
CA TRP A 100 -14.57 5.01 2.26
C TRP A 100 -15.25 5.56 3.52
N VAL A 101 -15.08 4.91 4.67
CA VAL A 101 -15.47 5.44 5.98
C VAL A 101 -14.90 6.84 6.24
N GLN A 102 -13.59 7.06 6.00
CA GLN A 102 -13.00 8.39 6.18
C GLN A 102 -13.65 9.44 5.27
N VAL A 103 -13.90 9.09 4.01
CA VAL A 103 -14.56 10.00 3.06
C VAL A 103 -15.98 10.33 3.49
N ALA A 104 -16.76 9.35 3.96
CA ALA A 104 -18.12 9.61 4.43
C ALA A 104 -18.16 10.59 5.61
N LEU A 105 -17.22 10.48 6.54
CA LEU A 105 -17.08 11.44 7.65
C LEU A 105 -16.68 12.83 7.14
N ASP A 106 -15.69 12.91 6.26
CA ASP A 106 -15.20 14.17 5.67
C ASP A 106 -16.31 14.92 4.89
N ARG A 107 -17.16 14.18 4.18
CA ARG A 107 -18.34 14.73 3.47
C ARG A 107 -19.46 15.18 4.41
N GLY A 108 -19.35 14.90 5.70
CA GLY A 108 -20.24 15.40 6.74
C GLY A 108 -21.44 14.50 7.02
N ALA A 109 -21.33 13.19 6.82
CA ALA A 109 -22.29 12.24 7.38
C ALA A 109 -22.37 12.41 8.91
N ALA A 110 -23.58 12.36 9.48
CA ALA A 110 -23.78 12.46 10.93
C ALA A 110 -23.41 11.18 11.66
N ALA A 111 -23.55 10.03 11.00
CA ALA A 111 -23.16 8.74 11.55
C ALA A 111 -22.66 7.82 10.43
N VAL A 112 -21.54 7.16 10.69
CA VAL A 112 -20.94 6.19 9.77
C VAL A 112 -20.70 4.89 10.51
N ALA A 113 -21.20 3.79 9.96
CA ALA A 113 -20.89 2.44 10.42
C ALA A 113 -20.15 1.67 9.32
N GLY A 114 -19.21 0.82 9.70
CA GLY A 114 -18.48 -0.04 8.76
C GLY A 114 -18.50 -1.49 9.22
N GLY A 115 -18.72 -2.42 8.28
CA GLY A 115 -18.69 -3.85 8.51
C GLY A 115 -17.72 -4.56 7.56
N ASP A 116 -16.86 -5.42 8.09
CA ASP A 116 -15.94 -6.24 7.30
C ASP A 116 -15.59 -7.54 8.05
N LEU A 117 -15.21 -8.59 7.32
CA LEU A 117 -14.65 -9.81 7.90
C LEU A 117 -13.30 -9.55 8.57
N LEU A 118 -12.54 -8.60 8.03
CA LEU A 118 -11.25 -8.18 8.51
C LEU A 118 -11.39 -7.07 9.55
N MET A 119 -10.49 -7.08 10.53
CA MET A 119 -10.40 -5.99 11.50
C MET A 119 -10.02 -4.69 10.80
N VAL A 120 -10.72 -3.61 11.14
CA VAL A 120 -10.41 -2.25 10.69
C VAL A 120 -9.94 -1.45 11.90
N GLU A 121 -8.79 -0.79 11.77
CA GLU A 121 -8.28 0.11 12.81
C GLU A 121 -9.34 1.18 13.16
N PRO A 122 -9.57 1.54 14.44
CA PRO A 122 -10.61 2.52 14.79
C PRO A 122 -10.47 3.85 14.05
N ILE A 123 -11.58 4.40 13.55
CA ILE A 123 -11.65 5.74 12.93
C ILE A 123 -12.52 6.63 13.84
N PRO A 124 -12.00 7.74 14.38
CA PRO A 124 -12.79 8.65 15.18
C PRO A 124 -14.06 9.12 14.45
N GLY A 125 -15.21 9.02 15.11
CA GLY A 125 -16.51 9.38 14.53
C GLY A 125 -17.22 8.26 13.76
N ALA A 126 -16.62 7.08 13.62
CA ALA A 126 -17.25 5.92 13.01
C ALA A 126 -17.35 4.72 13.97
N THR A 127 -18.39 3.90 13.77
CA THR A 127 -18.55 2.60 14.44
C THR A 127 -18.09 1.50 13.50
N LEU A 128 -17.05 0.76 13.85
CA LEU A 128 -16.50 -0.31 13.00
C LEU A 128 -16.71 -1.67 13.67
N ILE A 129 -17.25 -2.61 12.91
CA ILE A 129 -17.63 -3.93 13.38
C ILE A 129 -16.92 -4.97 12.51
N GLN A 130 -16.20 -5.87 13.15
CA GLN A 130 -15.69 -7.07 12.47
C GLN A 130 -16.81 -8.12 12.48
N ALA A 131 -17.38 -8.42 11.31
CA ALA A 131 -18.50 -9.34 11.18
C ALA A 131 -18.59 -9.97 9.79
N ASP A 132 -19.16 -11.16 9.74
CA ASP A 132 -19.66 -11.75 8.50
C ASP A 132 -21.05 -11.17 8.19
N LEU A 133 -21.14 -10.41 7.11
CA LEU A 133 -22.38 -9.75 6.68
C LEU A 133 -23.42 -10.74 6.12
N THR A 134 -23.02 -11.98 5.85
CA THR A 134 -23.90 -13.05 5.36
C THR A 134 -24.35 -14.00 6.46
N ALA A 135 -23.78 -13.89 7.67
CA ALA A 135 -24.17 -14.71 8.80
C ALA A 135 -25.62 -14.36 9.24
N PRO A 136 -26.43 -15.37 9.62
CA PRO A 136 -27.74 -15.12 10.20
C PRO A 136 -27.59 -14.40 11.55
N GLY A 137 -28.51 -13.45 11.80
CA GLY A 137 -28.58 -12.66 13.03
C GLY A 137 -29.36 -13.33 14.15
#